data_AF-A0A2G5K7G2-F1
#
_entry.id   AF-A0A2G5K7G2-F1
#
_cell.length_a   1.000
_cell.length_b   1.000
_cell.length_c   1.000
_cell.angle_alpha   90.00
_cell.angle_beta   90.00
_cell.angle_gamma   90.00
#
_symmetry.space_group_name_H-M   'P 1'
#
loop_
_entity.id
_entity.type
_entity.pdbx_description
1 polymer ?
#
loop_
_entity_poly.entity_id
_entity_poly.type
_entity_poly.pdbx_seq_one_letter_code
_entity_poly.pdbx_strand_id
1 'polypeptide(L)'
;MSQFEQGVVLGASILSLVWLATRILDYWLKARSRRAANKNFIRLLFAEIDFNAKDLLFFIESSRNLDALKQALLNDDNLVPHITDAHHDIIFKQNIDKLPAITDDLIAKIVLFYGLLDKISGQVAGLNMPSFKTVSPDGQFKAIQHIFVNAREAEDVGKQILKEFSQRYKSLQLHRQFRSHRSSVRY
;
A
#
# COMPACT_ATOMS: atom_id res chain seq x y z
N MET A 1 14.53 51.14 -41.43
CA MET A 1 14.36 51.03 -39.97
C MET A 1 15.25 52.05 -39.30
N SER A 2 14.70 52.89 -38.42
CA SER A 2 15.50 53.82 -37.63
C SER A 2 16.36 53.05 -36.62
N GLN A 3 17.48 53.62 -36.15
CA GLN A 3 18.33 52.99 -35.12
C GLN A 3 17.54 52.65 -33.84
N PHE A 4 16.48 53.39 -33.57
CA PHE A 4 15.55 53.15 -32.46
C PHE A 4 14.74 51.85 -32.64
N GLU A 5 14.22 51.58 -33.84
CA GLU A 5 13.48 50.34 -34.13
C GLU A 5 14.39 49.10 -34.03
N GLN A 6 15.66 49.21 -34.46
CA GLN A 6 16.62 48.12 -34.34
C GLN A 6 16.95 47.80 -32.87
N GLY A 7 17.12 48.83 -32.03
CA GLY A 7 17.37 48.67 -30.59
C GLY A 7 16.21 48.01 -29.84
N VAL A 8 14.96 48.37 -30.18
CA VAL A 8 13.76 47.78 -29.58
C VAL A 8 13.60 46.31 -29.99
N VAL A 9 13.81 45.97 -31.26
CA VAL A 9 13.72 44.58 -31.75
C VAL A 9 14.82 43.70 -31.15
N LEU A 10 16.06 44.20 -31.05
CA LEU A 10 17.17 43.50 -30.40
C LEU A 10 16.88 43.26 -28.91
N GLY A 11 16.42 44.28 -28.19
CA GLY A 11 16.05 44.16 -26.77
C GLY A 11 14.93 43.15 -26.53
N ALA A 12 13.86 43.20 -27.33
CA ALA A 12 12.74 42.26 -27.25
C ALA A 12 13.15 40.82 -27.59
N SER A 13 14.05 40.63 -28.54
CA SER A 13 14.59 39.31 -28.92
C SER A 13 15.46 38.71 -27.81
N ILE A 14 16.32 39.52 -27.18
CA ILE A 14 17.14 39.09 -26.04
C ILE A 14 16.25 38.68 -24.86
N LEU A 15 15.24 39.47 -24.52
CA LEU A 15 14.30 39.14 -23.45
C LEU A 15 13.52 37.85 -23.74
N SER A 16 13.12 37.66 -24.99
CA SER A 16 12.43 36.44 -25.42
C SER A 16 13.33 35.20 -25.36
N LEU A 17 14.62 35.34 -25.71
CA LEU A 17 15.62 34.26 -25.58
C LEU A 17 15.90 33.93 -24.12
N VAL A 18 16.03 34.92 -23.24
CA VAL A 18 16.20 34.71 -21.79
C VAL A 18 14.97 34.04 -21.19
N TRP A 19 13.76 34.46 -21.57
CA TRP A 19 12.52 33.81 -21.15
C TRP A 19 12.41 32.36 -21.65
N LEU A 20 12.79 32.09 -22.90
CA LEU A 20 12.79 30.74 -23.46
C LEU A 20 13.81 29.86 -22.74
N ALA A 21 15.01 30.36 -22.48
CA ALA A 21 16.06 29.64 -21.77
C ALA A 21 15.64 29.30 -20.32
N THR A 22 15.04 30.26 -19.60
CA THR A 22 14.51 30.03 -18.24
C THR A 22 13.36 29.02 -18.25
N ARG A 23 12.44 29.07 -19.22
CA ARG A 23 11.38 28.06 -19.38
C ARG A 23 11.90 26.67 -19.64
N ILE A 24 12.93 26.54 -20.47
CA ILE A 24 13.61 25.26 -20.72
C ILE A 24 14.24 24.77 -19.42
N LEU A 25 15.04 25.59 -18.73
CA LEU A 25 15.67 25.23 -17.46
C LEU A 25 14.63 24.78 -16.40
N ASP A 26 13.53 25.52 -16.24
CA ASP A 26 12.43 25.17 -15.34
C ASP A 26 11.82 23.81 -15.70
N TYR A 27 11.62 23.54 -16.98
CA TYR A 27 11.10 22.26 -17.44
C TYR A 27 12.05 21.12 -17.10
N TRP A 28 13.35 21.30 -17.30
CA TRP A 28 14.39 20.31 -16.95
C TRP A 28 14.47 20.06 -15.45
N LEU A 29 14.48 21.11 -14.63
CA LEU A 29 14.50 21.01 -13.16
C LEU A 29 13.24 20.30 -12.64
N LYS A 30 12.06 20.67 -13.16
CA LYS A 30 10.79 20.01 -12.82
C LYS A 30 10.79 18.54 -13.24
N ALA A 31 11.30 18.20 -14.43
CA ALA A 31 11.39 16.83 -14.89
C ALA A 31 12.30 15.98 -13.99
N ARG A 32 13.45 16.52 -13.57
CA ARG A 32 14.36 15.83 -12.64
C ARG A 32 13.72 15.63 -11.26
N SER A 33 13.09 16.66 -10.72
CA SER A 33 12.38 16.60 -9.43
C SER A 33 11.26 15.56 -9.46
N ARG A 34 10.43 15.56 -10.52
CA ARG A 34 9.37 14.55 -10.73
C ARG A 34 9.93 13.13 -10.76
N ARG A 35 11.03 12.89 -11.47
CA ARG A 35 11.67 11.56 -11.50
C ARG A 35 12.14 11.13 -10.11
N ALA A 36 12.74 12.02 -9.33
CA ALA A 36 13.17 11.71 -7.97
C ALA A 36 11.97 11.43 -7.05
N ALA A 37 10.91 12.24 -7.13
CA ALA A 37 9.67 12.04 -6.39
C ALA A 37 9.01 10.69 -6.71
N ASN A 38 8.94 10.30 -7.99
CA ASN A 38 8.38 9.02 -8.41
C ASN A 38 9.19 7.84 -7.86
N LYS A 39 10.52 7.92 -7.89
CA LYS A 39 11.39 6.88 -7.30
C LYS A 39 11.18 6.73 -5.80
N ASN A 40 11.07 7.85 -5.08
CA ASN A 40 10.80 7.83 -3.64
C ASN A 40 9.42 7.26 -3.34
N PHE A 41 8.40 7.66 -4.10
CA PHE A 41 7.05 7.10 -4.00
C PHE A 41 7.05 5.59 -4.17
N ILE A 42 7.69 5.06 -5.21
CA ILE A 42 7.82 3.61 -5.45
C ILE A 42 8.46 2.90 -4.26
N ARG A 43 9.52 3.46 -3.67
CA ARG A 43 10.20 2.88 -2.51
C ARG A 43 9.30 2.84 -1.27
N LEU A 44 8.59 3.94 -1.01
CA LEU A 44 7.69 4.06 0.13
C LEU A 44 6.51 3.09 -0.02
N LEU A 45 5.92 3.03 -1.21
CA LEU A 45 4.79 2.13 -1.49
C LEU A 45 5.22 0.67 -1.39
N PHE A 46 6.40 0.32 -1.92
CA PHE A 46 6.97 -1.01 -1.75
C PHE A 46 7.15 -1.37 -0.27
N ALA A 47 7.65 -0.45 0.55
CA ALA A 47 7.86 -0.68 1.97
C ALA A 47 6.54 -0.87 2.73
N GLU A 48 5.50 -0.08 2.43
CA GLU A 48 4.17 -0.22 3.03
C GLU A 48 3.52 -1.58 2.67
N ILE A 49 3.58 -1.98 1.40
CA ILE A 49 3.06 -3.27 0.95
C ILE A 49 3.85 -4.43 1.58
N ASP A 50 5.17 -4.32 1.67
CA ASP A 50 6.02 -5.36 2.29
C ASP A 50 5.73 -5.50 3.79
N PHE A 51 5.47 -4.39 4.48
CA PHE A 51 5.05 -4.39 5.88
C PHE A 51 3.72 -5.13 6.05
N ASN A 52 2.68 -4.69 5.34
CA ASN A 52 1.34 -5.28 5.47
C ASN A 52 1.30 -6.76 5.07
N ALA A 53 1.96 -7.13 3.97
CA ALA A 53 2.01 -8.53 3.54
C ALA A 53 2.69 -9.43 4.59
N LYS A 54 3.71 -8.93 5.29
CA LYS A 54 4.34 -9.68 6.38
C LYS A 54 3.46 -9.78 7.61
N ASP A 55 2.77 -8.70 7.96
CA ASP A 55 1.87 -8.70 9.10
C ASP A 55 0.74 -9.71 8.89
N LEU A 56 0.17 -9.76 7.69
CA LEU A 56 -0.77 -10.80 7.27
C LEU A 56 -0.19 -12.21 7.37
N LEU A 57 1.05 -12.42 6.91
CA LEU A 57 1.73 -13.71 7.05
C LEU A 57 1.83 -14.13 8.53
N PHE A 58 2.25 -13.23 9.41
CA PHE A 58 2.36 -13.51 10.84
C PHE A 58 1.00 -13.78 11.48
N PHE A 59 -0.03 -13.02 11.12
CA PHE A 59 -1.40 -13.27 11.56
C PHE A 59 -1.88 -14.68 11.18
N ILE A 60 -1.61 -15.10 9.94
CA ILE A 60 -1.96 -16.43 9.43
C ILE A 60 -1.17 -17.54 10.14
N GLU A 61 0.14 -17.36 10.34
CA GLU A 61 1.03 -18.39 10.94
C GLU A 61 0.87 -18.54 12.45
N SER A 62 0.49 -17.47 13.15
CA SER A 62 0.25 -17.48 14.61
C SER A 62 -1.11 -18.06 14.97
N SER A 63 -2.09 -17.98 14.08
CA SER A 63 -3.45 -18.47 14.29
C SER A 63 -3.58 -19.97 13.99
N ARG A 64 -2.94 -20.80 14.81
CA ARG A 64 -2.63 -22.20 14.48
C ARG A 64 -3.79 -23.20 14.57
N ASN A 65 -4.98 -22.84 15.04
CA ASN A 65 -6.02 -23.85 15.23
C ASN A 65 -7.46 -23.33 15.08
N LEU A 66 -7.93 -23.28 13.83
CA LEU A 66 -9.33 -22.96 13.52
C LEU A 66 -10.30 -24.01 14.07
N ASP A 67 -9.90 -25.28 14.17
CA ASP A 67 -10.76 -26.32 14.75
C ASP A 67 -10.95 -26.12 16.25
N ALA A 68 -9.91 -25.74 16.98
CA ALA A 68 -10.01 -25.36 18.39
C ALA A 68 -10.87 -24.11 18.58
N LEU A 69 -10.75 -23.12 17.69
CA LEU A 69 -11.64 -21.95 17.69
C LEU A 69 -13.10 -22.36 17.49
N LYS A 70 -13.38 -23.26 16.55
CA LYS A 70 -14.73 -23.77 16.32
C LYS A 70 -15.30 -24.44 17.57
N GLN A 71 -14.52 -25.29 18.22
CA GLN A 71 -14.93 -25.93 19.49
C GLN A 71 -15.14 -24.90 20.60
N ALA A 72 -14.28 -23.88 20.69
CA ALA A 72 -14.41 -22.83 21.69
C ALA A 72 -15.70 -22.01 21.51
N LEU A 73 -16.06 -21.66 20.27
CA LEU A 73 -17.31 -20.96 19.94
C LEU A 73 -18.56 -21.81 20.21
N LEU A 74 -18.47 -23.14 20.09
CA LEU A 74 -19.56 -24.05 20.45
C LEU A 74 -19.76 -24.21 21.95
N ASN A 75 -18.70 -23.98 22.74
CA ASN A 75 -18.71 -24.16 24.19
C ASN A 75 -19.02 -22.88 24.96
N ASP A 76 -18.81 -21.71 24.36
CA ASP A 76 -19.08 -20.40 24.96
C ASP A 76 -19.72 -19.44 23.94
N ASP A 77 -21.03 -19.25 24.07
CA ASP A 77 -21.83 -18.36 23.22
C ASP A 77 -21.43 -16.87 23.36
N ASN A 78 -20.68 -16.51 24.41
CA ASN A 78 -20.20 -15.15 24.65
C ASN A 78 -18.77 -14.91 24.17
N LEU A 79 -18.09 -15.95 23.66
CA LEU A 79 -16.71 -15.86 23.22
C LEU A 79 -16.60 -14.94 21.99
N VAL A 80 -15.81 -13.87 22.13
CA VAL A 80 -15.42 -13.02 21.01
C VAL A 80 -13.90 -13.10 20.86
N PRO A 81 -13.39 -13.71 19.79
CA PRO A 81 -11.96 -13.79 19.54
C PRO A 81 -11.36 -12.40 19.36
N HIS A 82 -10.24 -12.15 20.04
CA HIS A 82 -9.52 -10.90 19.87
C HIS A 82 -8.69 -10.96 18.58
N ILE A 83 -9.14 -10.23 17.57
CA ILE A 83 -8.40 -9.98 16.32
C ILE A 83 -8.20 -8.48 16.22
N THR A 84 -6.96 -8.04 16.04
CA THR A 84 -6.60 -6.63 15.91
C THR A 84 -6.33 -6.28 14.47
N ASP A 85 -6.84 -5.14 14.02
CA ASP A 85 -6.43 -4.53 12.76
C ASP A 85 -5.38 -3.44 13.04
N ALA A 86 -4.25 -3.53 12.33
CA ALA A 86 -3.14 -2.60 12.42
C ALA A 86 -2.48 -2.35 11.04
N HIS A 87 -3.25 -2.50 9.95
CA HIS A 87 -2.71 -2.29 8.61
C HIS A 87 -2.32 -0.82 8.39
N HIS A 88 -1.35 -0.60 7.51
CA HIS A 88 -0.85 0.72 7.14
C HIS A 88 -1.26 1.09 5.72
N ASP A 89 -1.80 2.29 5.51
CA ASP A 89 -2.31 2.74 4.20
C ASP A 89 -1.95 4.19 3.87
N ILE A 90 -1.13 4.82 4.71
CA ILE A 90 -0.84 6.26 4.65
C ILE A 90 -0.15 6.61 3.35
N ILE A 91 0.84 5.82 2.92
CA ILE A 91 1.58 6.09 1.69
C ILE A 91 0.65 5.94 0.49
N PHE A 92 -0.15 4.89 0.44
CA PHE A 92 -1.14 4.70 -0.62
C PHE A 92 -2.15 5.84 -0.67
N LYS A 93 -2.82 6.15 0.44
CA LYS A 93 -3.87 7.18 0.51
C LYS A 93 -3.34 8.58 0.17
N GLN A 94 -2.18 8.95 0.68
CA GLN A 94 -1.60 10.29 0.45
C GLN A 94 -1.01 10.48 -0.95
N ASN A 95 -0.83 9.41 -1.73
CA ASN A 95 -0.16 9.46 -3.03
C ASN A 95 -0.96 8.77 -4.15
N ILE A 96 -2.29 8.70 -4.00
CA ILE A 96 -3.18 8.07 -4.99
C ILE A 96 -3.07 8.77 -6.37
N ASP A 97 -2.82 10.08 -6.36
CA ASP A 97 -2.56 10.93 -7.52
C ASP A 97 -1.29 10.53 -8.29
N LYS A 98 -0.38 9.81 -7.65
CA LYS A 98 0.89 9.32 -8.23
C LYS A 98 0.79 7.88 -8.74
N LEU A 99 -0.32 7.18 -8.51
CA LEU A 99 -0.53 5.83 -9.07
C LEU A 99 -0.37 5.77 -10.59
N PRO A 100 -0.77 6.76 -11.40
CA PRO A 100 -0.54 6.73 -12.85
C PRO A 100 0.94 6.70 -13.26
N ALA A 101 1.89 6.94 -12.33
CA ALA A 101 3.32 6.76 -12.59
C ALA A 101 3.76 5.27 -12.54
N ILE A 102 2.87 4.39 -12.11
CA ILE A 102 3.00 2.93 -12.09
C ILE A 102 2.27 2.36 -13.33
N THR A 103 2.63 1.17 -13.76
CA THR A 103 1.98 0.51 -14.91
C THR A 103 0.60 -0.03 -14.55
N ASP A 104 -0.34 0.03 -15.50
CA ASP A 104 -1.76 -0.30 -15.29
C ASP A 104 -2.01 -1.68 -14.66
N ASP A 105 -1.20 -2.69 -15.03
CA ASP A 105 -1.26 -4.04 -14.49
C ASP A 105 -0.96 -4.10 -12.98
N LEU A 106 0.00 -3.28 -12.52
CA LEU A 106 0.38 -3.21 -11.11
C LEU A 106 -0.60 -2.36 -10.31
N ILE A 107 -1.19 -1.31 -10.93
CA ILE A 107 -2.22 -0.48 -10.29
C ILE A 107 -3.42 -1.34 -9.88
N ALA A 108 -3.92 -2.21 -10.77
CA ALA A 108 -5.05 -3.08 -10.46
C ALA A 108 -4.78 -3.98 -9.24
N LYS A 109 -3.56 -4.54 -9.15
CA LYS A 109 -3.16 -5.37 -8.00
C LYS A 109 -3.01 -4.57 -6.72
N ILE A 110 -2.44 -3.36 -6.80
CA ILE A 110 -2.31 -2.46 -5.65
C ILE A 110 -3.71 -2.10 -5.12
N VAL A 111 -4.64 -1.72 -6.00
CA VAL A 111 -6.01 -1.41 -5.61
C VAL A 111 -6.70 -2.63 -4.99
N LEU A 112 -6.53 -3.83 -5.58
CA LEU A 112 -7.04 -5.07 -5.00
C LEU A 112 -6.47 -5.33 -3.60
N PHE A 113 -5.15 -5.16 -3.42
CA PHE A 113 -4.48 -5.36 -2.15
C PHE A 113 -5.06 -4.47 -1.04
N TYR A 114 -5.12 -3.15 -1.27
CA TYR A 114 -5.68 -2.24 -0.27
C TYR A 114 -7.19 -2.42 -0.07
N GLY A 115 -7.93 -2.79 -1.12
CA GLY A 115 -9.35 -3.15 -0.99
C GLY A 115 -9.57 -4.40 -0.12
N LEU A 116 -8.67 -5.39 -0.20
CA LEU A 116 -8.70 -6.55 0.69
C LEU A 116 -8.35 -6.17 2.14
N LEU A 117 -7.39 -5.28 2.36
CA LEU A 117 -7.08 -4.77 3.70
C LEU A 117 -8.27 -4.03 4.33
N ASP A 118 -8.90 -3.12 3.58
CA ASP A 118 -10.11 -2.40 4.04
C ASP A 118 -11.26 -3.39 4.33
N LYS A 119 -11.43 -4.42 3.50
CA LYS A 119 -12.43 -5.47 3.71
C LYS A 119 -12.15 -6.26 4.99
N ILE A 120 -10.90 -6.65 5.24
CA ILE A 120 -10.48 -7.34 6.47
C ILE A 120 -10.73 -6.44 7.68
N SER A 121 -10.33 -5.17 7.62
CA SER A 121 -10.58 -4.17 8.66
C SER A 121 -12.07 -4.08 9.02
N GLY A 122 -12.94 -3.97 8.01
CA GLY A 122 -14.39 -3.95 8.21
C GLY A 122 -14.93 -5.24 8.83
N GLN A 123 -14.40 -6.41 8.45
CA GLN A 123 -14.78 -7.68 9.06
C GLN A 123 -14.34 -7.78 10.53
N VAL A 124 -13.12 -7.35 10.85
CA VAL A 124 -12.58 -7.30 12.22
C VAL A 124 -13.41 -6.34 13.08
N ALA A 125 -13.76 -5.17 12.55
CA ALA A 125 -14.67 -4.25 13.23
C ALA A 125 -16.05 -4.89 13.49
N GLY A 126 -16.57 -5.68 12.55
CA GLY A 126 -17.81 -6.43 12.68
C GLY A 126 -17.81 -7.44 13.83
N LEU A 127 -16.66 -8.05 14.16
CA LEU A 127 -16.55 -8.96 15.32
C LEU A 127 -16.77 -8.24 16.65
N ASN A 128 -16.40 -6.97 16.72
CA ASN A 128 -16.53 -6.15 17.93
C ASN A 128 -17.94 -5.55 18.09
N MET A 129 -18.83 -5.73 17.12
CA MET A 129 -20.20 -5.23 17.21
C MET A 129 -21.07 -6.12 18.10
N PRO A 130 -22.03 -5.55 18.87
CA PRO A 130 -22.94 -6.35 19.70
C PRO A 130 -23.72 -7.40 18.93
N SER A 131 -24.02 -7.15 17.65
CA SER A 131 -24.72 -8.08 16.76
C SER A 131 -23.96 -9.38 16.53
N PHE A 132 -22.63 -9.40 16.65
CA PHE A 132 -21.84 -10.62 16.47
C PHE A 132 -22.27 -11.74 17.43
N LYS A 133 -22.61 -11.38 18.68
CA LYS A 133 -23.09 -12.33 19.70
C LYS A 133 -24.48 -12.90 19.41
N THR A 134 -25.23 -12.29 18.49
CA THR A 134 -26.55 -12.78 18.08
C THR A 134 -26.50 -13.77 16.91
N VAL A 135 -25.32 -13.93 16.30
CA VAL A 135 -25.09 -14.88 15.20
C VAL A 135 -24.87 -16.28 15.79
N SER A 136 -25.32 -17.33 15.07
CA SER A 136 -25.06 -18.71 15.48
C SER A 136 -23.55 -19.01 15.54
N PRO A 137 -23.10 -19.98 16.37
CA PRO A 137 -21.68 -20.35 16.43
C PRO A 137 -21.07 -20.72 15.07
N ASP A 138 -21.84 -21.39 14.19
CA ASP A 138 -21.41 -21.70 12.83
C ASP A 138 -21.24 -20.43 11.97
N GLY A 139 -22.16 -19.46 12.12
CA GLY A 139 -22.06 -18.17 11.43
C GLY A 139 -20.89 -17.32 11.93
N GLN A 140 -20.65 -17.30 13.25
CA GLN A 140 -19.49 -16.64 13.86
C GLN A 140 -18.18 -17.26 13.36
N PHE A 141 -18.09 -18.59 13.37
CA PHE A 141 -16.94 -19.32 12.85
C PHE A 141 -16.68 -18.99 11.38
N LYS A 142 -17.72 -19.01 10.53
CA LYS A 142 -17.60 -18.64 9.10
C LYS A 142 -17.13 -17.20 8.91
N ALA A 143 -17.64 -16.26 9.69
CA ALA A 143 -17.20 -14.86 9.62
C ALA A 143 -15.69 -14.73 9.90
N ILE A 144 -15.20 -15.41 10.93
CA ILE A 144 -13.77 -15.43 11.26
C ILE A 144 -12.97 -16.17 10.19
N GLN A 145 -13.45 -17.30 9.69
CA GLN A 145 -12.80 -18.04 8.60
C GLN A 145 -12.65 -17.16 7.35
N HIS A 146 -13.64 -16.33 7.02
CA HIS A 146 -13.56 -15.41 5.90
C HIS A 146 -12.46 -14.35 6.09
N ILE A 147 -12.19 -13.91 7.32
CA ILE A 147 -11.06 -13.02 7.61
C ILE A 147 -9.75 -13.72 7.25
N PHE A 148 -9.57 -14.99 7.65
CA PHE A 148 -8.37 -15.76 7.32
C PHE A 148 -8.20 -16.00 5.81
N VAL A 149 -9.29 -16.28 5.10
CA VAL A 149 -9.27 -16.46 3.64
C VAL A 149 -8.84 -15.15 2.96
N ASN A 150 -9.49 -14.03 3.30
CA ASN A 150 -9.13 -12.72 2.74
C ASN A 150 -7.70 -12.31 3.12
N ALA A 151 -7.25 -12.61 4.34
CA ALA A 151 -5.89 -12.32 4.78
C ALA A 151 -4.85 -13.09 3.95
N ARG A 152 -5.12 -14.37 3.66
CA ARG A 152 -4.24 -15.18 2.80
C ARG A 152 -4.22 -14.69 1.36
N GLU A 153 -5.38 -14.34 0.81
CA GLU A 153 -5.48 -13.75 -0.52
C GLU A 153 -4.71 -12.41 -0.60
N ALA A 154 -4.88 -11.54 0.39
CA ALA A 154 -4.17 -10.27 0.47
C ALA A 154 -2.65 -10.48 0.58
N GLU A 155 -2.20 -11.45 1.37
CA GLU A 155 -0.79 -11.80 1.51
C GLU A 155 -0.17 -12.28 0.19
N ASP A 156 -0.88 -13.14 -0.54
CA ASP A 156 -0.46 -13.65 -1.85
C ASP A 156 -0.40 -12.52 -2.89
N VAL A 157 -1.42 -11.65 -2.94
CA VAL A 157 -1.43 -10.48 -3.82
C VAL A 157 -0.27 -9.53 -3.48
N GLY A 158 -0.04 -9.26 -2.19
CA GLY A 158 1.08 -8.45 -1.72
C GLY A 158 2.43 -9.01 -2.18
N LYS A 159 2.66 -10.32 -2.03
CA LYS A 159 3.87 -11.00 -2.55
C LYS A 159 4.03 -10.83 -4.06
N GLN A 160 2.97 -10.97 -4.83
CA GLN A 160 3.01 -10.79 -6.29
C GLN A 160 3.41 -9.36 -6.66
N ILE A 161 2.80 -8.36 -6.02
CA ILE A 161 3.14 -6.95 -6.21
C ILE A 161 4.62 -6.70 -5.90
N LEU A 162 5.12 -7.17 -4.76
CA LEU A 162 6.52 -6.99 -4.36
C LEU A 162 7.49 -7.63 -5.36
N LYS A 163 7.18 -8.82 -5.85
CA LYS A 163 7.97 -9.50 -6.88
C LYS A 163 8.04 -8.67 -8.16
N GLU A 164 6.91 -8.13 -8.62
CA GLU A 164 6.85 -7.28 -9.82
C GLU A 164 7.57 -5.96 -9.62
N PHE A 165 7.45 -5.32 -8.45
CA PHE A 165 8.22 -4.13 -8.11
C PHE A 165 9.73 -4.39 -8.21
N SER A 166 10.23 -5.46 -7.59
CA SER A 166 11.66 -5.81 -7.64
C SER A 166 12.13 -6.13 -9.07
N GLN A 167 11.29 -6.75 -9.89
CA GLN A 167 11.61 -7.08 -11.28
C GLN A 167 11.60 -5.86 -12.22
N ARG A 168 10.64 -4.95 -12.05
CA ARG A 168 10.44 -3.81 -12.96
C ARG A 168 11.30 -2.62 -12.57
N TYR A 169 11.52 -2.41 -11.28
CA TYR A 169 12.31 -1.30 -10.75
C TYR A 169 13.67 -1.77 -10.20
N LYS A 170 14.38 -2.63 -10.93
CA LYS A 170 15.71 -3.16 -10.54
C LYS A 170 16.70 -2.08 -10.12
N SER A 171 16.65 -0.92 -10.79
CA SER A 171 17.51 0.24 -10.47
C SER A 171 17.30 0.82 -9.07
N LEU A 172 16.19 0.50 -8.40
CA LEU A 172 15.87 0.98 -7.06
C LEU A 172 16.38 0.07 -5.94
N GLN A 173 16.88 -1.14 -6.26
CA GLN A 173 17.39 -2.13 -5.30
C GLN A 173 16.39 -2.44 -4.18
N LEU A 174 15.15 -2.75 -4.57
CA LEU A 174 14.07 -3.04 -3.64
C LEU A 174 14.22 -4.45 -3.07
N HIS A 175 14.43 -4.53 -1.76
CA HIS A 175 14.60 -5.78 -1.02
C HIS A 175 13.61 -5.83 0.14
N ARG A 176 12.98 -6.99 0.32
CA ARG A 176 12.09 -7.23 1.45
C ARG A 176 12.90 -7.23 2.75
N GLN A 177 12.43 -6.50 3.77
CA GLN A 177 13.12 -6.41 5.06
C GLN A 177 12.42 -7.22 6.15
N PHE A 178 12.94 -8.40 6.52
CA PHE A 178 12.36 -9.17 7.61
C PHE A 178 12.90 -8.69 8.96
N ARG A 179 12.01 -8.44 9.92
CA ARG A 179 12.39 -8.16 11.31
C ARG A 179 12.99 -9.44 11.89
N SER A 180 14.16 -9.36 12.54
CA SER A 180 14.66 -10.51 13.29
C SER A 180 13.70 -10.78 14.45
N HIS A 181 13.05 -11.94 14.42
CA HIS A 181 12.16 -12.35 15.50
C HIS A 181 13.07 -12.80 16.65
N ARG A 182 13.37 -11.91 17.61
CA ARG A 182 13.87 -12.36 18.92
C ARG A 182 12.72 -13.10 19.60
N SER A 183 12.81 -14.42 19.58
CA SER A 183 12.00 -15.35 20.35
C SER A 183 12.15 -15.04 21.85
N SER A 184 11.23 -14.23 22.39
CA SER A 184 11.15 -13.99 23.83
C SER A 184 9.70 -13.92 24.29
N VAL A 185 8.90 -14.93 23.96
CA VAL A 185 7.68 -15.22 24.73
C VAL A 185 7.46 -16.73 24.73
N ARG A 186 7.89 -17.39 25.81
CA ARG A 186 7.36 -18.69 26.23
C ARG A 186 6.16 -18.38 27.13
N TYR A 187 4.97 -18.82 26.74
CA TYR A 187 3.87 -19.06 27.65
C TYR A 187 3.74 -20.56 27.83
#